data_AF-A0A2V9SZX2-F1
#
_entry.id   AF-A0A2V9SZX2-F1
#
_cell.length_a   1.000
_cell.length_b   1.000
_cell.length_c   1.000
_cell.angle_alpha   90.00
_cell.angle_beta   90.00
_cell.angle_gamma   90.00
#
_symmetry.space_group_name_H-M   'P 1'
#
loop_
_entity.id
_entity.type
_entity.pdbx_description
1 polymer ?
#
loop_
_entity_poly.entity_id
_entity_poly.type
_entity_poly.pdbx_seq_one_letter_code
_entity_poly.pdbx_strand_id
1 'polypeptide(L)' 'MGPIPKRFSEVIDKLPPGSWVALTPDRKLVAGMGATKEEAAENAKADYGLHNPILIKVPEPAGNLR' A
#
# COMPACT_ATOMS: atom_id res chain seq x y z
N MET A 1 -10.88 4.91 17.53
CA MET A 1 -10.99 3.67 16.74
C MET A 1 -9.76 3.61 15.86
N GLY A 2 -8.91 2.59 16.00
CA GLY A 2 -7.76 2.43 15.11
C GLY A 2 -8.21 2.03 13.70
N PRO A 3 -7.39 2.25 12.66
CA PRO A 3 -7.72 1.84 11.30
C PRO A 3 -7.92 0.32 11.25
N ILE A 4 -8.97 -0.12 10.55
CA ILE A 4 -9.25 -1.54 10.33
C ILE A 4 -8.10 -2.10 9.49
N PRO A 5 -7.41 -3.18 9.94
CA PRO A 5 -6.34 -3.77 9.18
C PRO A 5 -6.86 -4.31 7.85
N LYS A 6 -6.34 -3.80 6.72
CA LYS A 6 -6.68 -4.29 5.39
C LYS A 6 -5.57 -5.18 4.87
N ARG A 7 -5.94 -6.31 4.27
CA ARG A 7 -4.97 -7.16 3.58
C ARG A 7 -4.61 -6.55 2.22
N PHE A 8 -3.37 -6.77 1.79
CA PHE A 8 -2.90 -6.29 0.49
C PHE A 8 -3.79 -6.75 -0.67
N SER A 9 -4.19 -8.03 -0.67
CA SER A 9 -5.06 -8.61 -1.69
C SER A 9 -6.45 -7.95 -1.78
N GLU A 10 -6.95 -7.34 -0.70
CA GLU A 10 -8.28 -6.72 -0.69
C GLU A 10 -8.28 -5.29 -1.23
N VAL A 11 -7.10 -4.65 -1.25
CA VAL A 11 -6.94 -3.25 -1.68
C VAL A 11 -6.27 -3.14 -3.03
N ILE A 12 -5.40 -4.08 -3.41
CA ILE A 12 -4.57 -3.95 -4.61
C ILE A 12 -5.42 -3.86 -5.89
N ASP A 13 -6.51 -4.62 -5.98
CA ASP A 13 -7.42 -4.61 -7.14
C ASP A 13 -8.26 -3.32 -7.24
N LYS A 14 -8.33 -2.54 -6.16
CA LYS A 14 -9.11 -1.28 -6.09
C LYS A 14 -8.23 -0.05 -6.25
N LEU A 15 -6.92 -0.22 -6.13
CA LEU A 15 -5.99 0.89 -6.24
C LEU A 15 -5.71 1.20 -7.71
N PRO A 16 -5.57 2.49 -8.05
CA PRO A 16 -5.15 2.84 -9.39
C PRO A 16 -3.77 2.25 -9.69
N PRO A 17 -3.55 1.83 -10.95
CA PRO A 17 -2.23 1.50 -11.46
C PRO A 17 -1.20 2.58 -11.12
N GLY A 18 -0.01 2.17 -10.72
CA GLY A 18 1.08 3.10 -10.42
C GLY A 18 1.02 3.77 -9.05
N SER A 19 -0.04 3.56 -8.26
CA SER A 19 -0.07 3.92 -6.83
C SER A 19 0.99 3.17 -6.02
N TRP A 20 1.20 3.60 -4.79
CA TRP A 20 2.12 3.00 -3.83
C TRP A 20 1.38 2.49 -2.59
N VAL A 21 1.86 1.36 -2.09
CA VAL A 21 1.34 0.71 -0.89
C VAL A 21 2.49 0.46 0.08
N ALA A 22 2.29 0.87 1.32
CA ALA A 22 3.16 0.58 2.43
C ALA A 22 2.60 -0.60 3.22
N LEU A 23 3.39 -1.66 3.33
CA LEU A 23 3.08 -2.85 4.13
C LEU A 23 3.80 -2.82 5.46
N THR A 24 3.21 -3.50 6.43
CA THR A 24 3.88 -3.85 7.68
C THR A 24 5.11 -4.75 7.39
N PRO A 25 6.12 -4.80 8.28
CA PRO A 25 7.34 -5.58 8.04
C PRO A 25 7.09 -7.08 7.86
N ASP A 26 6.03 -7.61 8.48
CA ASP A 26 5.57 -8.98 8.33
C ASP A 26 4.72 -9.22 7.06
N ARG A 27 4.50 -8.18 6.24
CA ARG A 27 3.79 -8.18 4.94
C ARG A 27 2.33 -8.64 5.01
N LYS A 28 1.74 -8.74 6.20
CA LYS A 28 0.36 -9.21 6.36
C LYS A 28 -0.67 -8.11 6.11
N LEU A 29 -0.30 -6.87 6.42
CA LEU A 29 -1.23 -5.76 6.49
C LEU A 29 -0.71 -4.56 5.70
N VAL A 30 -1.66 -3.80 5.17
CA VAL A 30 -1.42 -2.50 4.55
C VAL A 30 -1.43 -1.45 5.65
N ALA A 31 -0.27 -0.83 5.84
CA ALA A 31 -0.07 0.25 6.79
C ALA A 31 -0.37 1.63 6.19
N GLY A 32 -0.21 1.79 4.88
CA GLY A 32 -0.47 3.05 4.19
C GLY A 32 -0.61 2.88 2.68
N MET A 33 -1.24 3.84 2.01
CA MET A 33 -1.41 3.88 0.55
C MET A 33 -1.27 5.32 0.08
N GLY A 34 -0.83 5.54 -1.15
CA GLY A 34 -0.75 6.88 -1.72
C GLY A 34 -0.43 6.89 -3.20
N ALA A 35 -0.57 8.04 -3.84
CA ALA A 35 -0.18 8.20 -5.24
C ALA A 35 1.34 8.11 -5.45
N THR A 36 2.11 8.51 -4.44
CA THR A 36 3.57 8.48 -4.43
C THR A 36 4.13 7.58 -3.33
N LYS A 37 5.41 7.24 -3.46
CA LYS A 37 6.13 6.42 -2.47
C LYS A 37 6.15 7.11 -1.11
N GLU A 38 6.35 8.43 -1.11
CA GLU A 38 6.43 9.28 0.07
C GLU A 38 5.09 9.33 0.79
N GLU A 39 3.99 9.53 0.06
CA GLU A 39 2.65 9.58 0.61
C GLU A 39 2.26 8.24 1.27
N ALA A 40 2.57 7.11 0.63
CA ALA A 40 2.34 5.80 1.22
C ALA A 40 3.14 5.59 2.52
N ALA A 41 4.37 6.09 2.59
CA ALA A 41 5.21 6.00 3.78
C ALA A 41 4.72 6.93 4.92
N GLU A 42 4.31 8.16 4.59
CA GLU A 42 3.74 9.10 5.55
C GLU A 42 2.44 8.56 6.15
N ASN A 43 1.57 7.98 5.31
CA ASN A 43 0.34 7.34 5.78
C ASN A 43 0.62 6.14 6.67
N ALA A 44 1.63 5.31 6.35
CA ALA A 44 2.06 4.21 7.22
C ALA A 44 2.57 4.68 8.58
N LYS A 45 3.28 5.81 8.60
CA LYS A 45 3.75 6.43 9.84
C LYS A 45 2.57 7.00 10.65
N ALA A 46 1.63 7.68 10.02
CA ALA A 46 0.47 8.29 10.68
C ALA A 46 -0.49 7.23 11.26
N ASP A 47 -0.82 6.21 10.47
CA ASP A 47 -1.85 5.23 10.81
C ASP A 47 -1.34 4.08 11.70
N TYR A 48 -0.06 3.70 11.55
CA TYR A 48 0.53 2.54 12.23
C TYR A 48 1.80 2.86 13.03
N GLY A 49 2.27 4.11 13.05
CA GLY A 49 3.55 4.44 13.68
C GLY A 49 4.74 3.79 12.98
N LEU A 50 4.59 3.38 11.72
CA LEU A 50 5.56 2.58 11.00
C LEU A 50 6.63 3.45 10.34
N HIS A 51 7.86 3.39 10.87
CA HIS A 51 8.98 4.18 10.35
C HIS A 51 9.71 3.53 9.16
N ASN A 52 9.71 2.20 9.08
CA ASN A 52 10.31 1.43 7.97
C ASN A 52 9.28 0.45 7.38
N PRO A 53 8.27 0.96 6.65
CA PRO A 53 7.35 0.09 5.92
C PRO A 53 8.00 -0.50 4.66
N ILE A 54 7.46 -1.63 4.20
CA ILE A 54 7.82 -2.18 2.89
C ILE A 54 6.97 -1.47 1.83
N LEU A 55 7.62 -0.78 0.90
CA LEU A 55 6.94 0.02 -0.12
C LEU A 55 6.87 -0.74 -1.45
N ILE A 56 5.66 -0.91 -1.96
CA ILE A 56 5.36 -1.65 -3.19
C ILE A 56 4.58 -0.74 -4.13
N LYS A 57 4.99 -0.68 -5.40
CA LYS A 57 4.23 0.00 -6.45
C LYS A 57 3.17 -0.95 -6.99
N VAL A 58 1.93 -0.48 -7.10
CA VAL A 58 0.83 -1.18 -7.76
C VAL A 58 1.19 -1.32 -9.24
N PRO A 59 1.36 -2.54 -9.76
CA PRO A 59 1.70 -2.73 -11.16
C PRO A 59 0.55 -2.24 -12.03
N GLU A 60 0.87 -1.81 -13.24
CA GLU A 60 -0.20 -1.64 -14.22
C GLU A 60 -0.86 -2.99 -14.48
N PRO A 61 -2.20 -3.08 -14.53
CA PRO A 61 -2.88 -4.28 -14.97
C PRO A 61 -2.22 -4.63 -16.29
N ALA A 62 -1.73 -5.86 -16.40
CA ALA A 62 -1.07 -6.32 -17.60
C ALA A 62 -2.10 -6.18 -18.74
N GLY A 63 -2.04 -5.04 -19.42
CA GLY A 63 -2.86 -4.76 -20.58
C GLY A 63 -2.49 -5.85 -21.55
N ASN A 64 -3.44 -6.74 -21.79
CA ASN A 64 -3.51 -7.71 -22.87
C ASN A 64 -2.27 -7.63 -23.77
N LEU A 65 -1.25 -8.49 -23.50
CA LEU A 65 -0.26 -8.80 -24.51
C LEU A 65 -1.07 -9.31 -25.70
N ARG A 66 -1.15 -8.44 -26.72
CA ARG A 66 -1.96 -8.54 -27.95
C ARG A 66 -2.30 -9.95 -28.41
#